data_AF-X1Q846-F1
#
_entry.id   AF-X1Q846-F1
#
_cell.length_a   1.000
_cell.length_b   1.000
_cell.length_c   1.000
_cell.angle_alpha   90.00
_cell.angle_beta   90.00
_cell.angle_gamma   90.00
#
_symmetry.space_group_name_H-M   'P 1'
#
loop_
_entity.id
_entity.type
_entity.pdbx_description
1 polymer ?
#
loop_
_entity_poly.entity_id
_entity_poly.type
_entity_poly.pdbx_seq_one_letter_code
_entity_poly.pdbx_strand_id
1 'polypeptide(L)'
;MLPEIYFTELKNRQKTISSPFLILLQNQLKGGKILDIEHPNFDRILHFIIRPYQKFGKVQNKILVVEFMGKHGNMILLKEDKTVETSIKLIDCNISRYREIMPGKLYIPPPSQNKIDPLNINREDFFNIFNSLPAENKGLSLWKLIQDSFIGLSPQSAKEVVLQANLSPEMNASEASGTDLEMLWTSFNRIVTNI
;
A
#
# COMPACT_ATOMS: atom_id res chain seq x y z
N MET A 1 -12.31 -0.77 -13.09
CA MET A 1 -11.32 -1.82 -12.76
C MET A 1 -10.41 -1.28 -11.67
N LEU A 2 -10.13 -2.05 -10.63
CA LEU A 2 -9.14 -1.68 -9.62
C LEU A 2 -7.74 -1.95 -10.19
N PRO A 3 -6.73 -1.13 -9.86
CA PRO A 3 -5.37 -1.37 -10.30
C PRO A 3 -4.83 -2.62 -9.58
N GLU A 4 -4.27 -3.56 -10.34
CA GLU A 4 -3.76 -4.84 -9.86
C GLU A 4 -2.40 -5.12 -10.51
N ILE A 5 -1.59 -5.94 -9.84
CA ILE A 5 -0.33 -6.46 -10.37
C ILE A 5 -0.30 -7.97 -10.13
N TYR A 6 0.02 -8.74 -11.16
CA TYR A 6 0.09 -10.20 -11.10
C TYR A 6 0.98 -10.73 -12.22
N PHE A 7 1.56 -11.90 -11.99
CA PHE A 7 2.20 -12.66 -13.06
C PHE A 7 1.14 -13.31 -13.94
N THR A 8 1.33 -13.28 -15.25
CA THR A 8 0.39 -13.90 -16.20
C THR A 8 1.13 -14.55 -17.36
N GLU A 9 0.61 -15.70 -17.80
CA GLU A 9 1.05 -16.39 -19.01
C GLU A 9 0.36 -15.86 -20.27
N LEU A 10 -0.69 -15.04 -20.10
CA LEU A 10 -1.40 -14.43 -21.21
C LEU A 10 -0.47 -13.48 -21.95
N LYS A 11 -0.15 -13.82 -23.20
CA LYS A 11 0.55 -12.90 -24.09
C LYS A 11 -0.38 -11.73 -24.40
N ASN A 12 0.03 -10.52 -24.05
CA ASN A 12 -0.73 -9.32 -24.38
C ASN A 12 -0.80 -9.17 -25.91
N ARG A 13 -1.97 -9.45 -26.49
CA ARG A 13 -2.19 -9.40 -27.95
C ARG A 13 -2.53 -7.99 -28.45
N GLN A 14 -2.74 -7.04 -27.55
CA GLN A 14 -3.01 -5.65 -27.93
C GLN A 14 -1.73 -4.95 -28.33
N LYS A 15 -1.78 -4.15 -29.40
CA LYS A 15 -0.69 -3.25 -29.77
C LYS A 15 -0.46 -2.29 -28.61
N THR A 16 0.73 -2.34 -28.03
CA THR A 16 1.13 -1.38 -27.00
C THR A 16 1.13 0.02 -27.62
N ILE A 17 0.29 0.91 -27.11
CA ILE A 17 0.28 2.31 -27.53
C ILE A 17 1.58 2.93 -27.03
N SER A 18 2.37 3.48 -27.95
CA SER A 18 3.61 4.16 -27.60
C SER A 18 3.29 5.46 -26.84
N SER A 19 3.80 5.60 -25.62
CA SER A 19 3.71 6.81 -24.82
C SER A 19 5.11 7.30 -24.47
N PRO A 20 5.31 8.62 -24.22
CA PRO A 20 6.61 9.14 -23.78
C PRO A 20 7.13 8.42 -22.52
N PHE A 21 6.24 8.10 -21.58
CA PHE A 21 6.56 7.33 -20.38
C PHE A 21 7.08 5.92 -20.74
N LEU A 22 6.36 5.18 -21.60
CA LEU A 22 6.75 3.84 -22.00
C LEU A 22 8.10 3.84 -22.74
N ILE A 23 8.31 4.79 -23.65
CA ILE A 23 9.59 4.94 -24.37
C ILE A 23 10.73 5.15 -23.38
N LEU A 24 10.54 6.02 -22.37
CA LEU A 24 11.56 6.29 -21.37
C LEU A 24 11.86 5.06 -20.50
N LEU A 25 10.83 4.33 -20.06
CA LEU A 25 11.02 3.06 -19.33
C LEU A 25 11.78 2.04 -20.19
N GLN A 26 11.44 1.89 -21.47
CA GLN A 26 12.14 0.97 -22.35
C GLN A 26 13.61 1.36 -22.54
N ASN A 27 13.91 2.66 -22.65
CA ASN A 27 15.29 3.12 -22.80
C ASN A 27 16.12 2.93 -21.52
N GLN A 28 15.51 3.10 -20.34
CA GLN A 28 16.25 3.11 -19.08
C GLN A 28 16.24 1.77 -18.34
N LEU A 29 15.23 0.92 -18.53
CA LEU A 29 15.06 -0.31 -17.75
C LEU A 29 15.22 -1.60 -18.55
N LYS A 30 15.19 -1.54 -19.90
CA LYS A 30 15.28 -2.75 -20.73
C LYS A 30 16.62 -3.46 -20.52
N GLY A 31 16.53 -4.77 -20.26
CA GLY A 31 17.69 -5.62 -19.93
C GLY A 31 18.23 -5.43 -18.51
N GLY A 32 17.67 -4.50 -17.72
CA GLY A 32 18.03 -4.30 -16.33
C GLY A 32 17.64 -5.45 -15.43
N LYS A 33 18.21 -5.48 -14.22
CA LYS A 33 17.94 -6.48 -13.20
C LYS A 33 17.17 -5.86 -12.05
N ILE A 34 16.04 -6.47 -11.67
CA ILE A 34 15.35 -6.16 -10.41
C ILE A 34 16.25 -6.67 -9.28
N LEU A 35 16.70 -5.74 -8.43
CA LEU A 35 17.52 -6.04 -7.25
C LEU A 35 16.63 -6.35 -6.06
N ASP A 36 15.55 -5.61 -5.90
CA ASP A 36 14.62 -5.74 -4.78
C ASP A 36 13.22 -5.24 -5.14
N ILE A 37 12.22 -5.67 -4.38
CA ILE A 37 10.84 -5.19 -4.43
C ILE A 37 10.42 -4.86 -3.00
N GLU A 38 10.33 -3.57 -2.69
CA GLU A 38 9.95 -3.10 -1.36
C GLU A 38 8.46 -2.74 -1.31
N HIS A 39 7.82 -3.08 -0.20
CA HIS A 39 6.44 -2.72 0.12
C HIS A 39 6.43 -1.81 1.36
N PRO A 40 6.55 -0.48 1.19
CA PRO A 40 6.70 0.43 2.32
C PRO A 40 5.42 0.54 3.15
N ASN A 41 5.57 0.40 4.48
CA ASN A 41 4.55 0.71 5.49
C ASN A 41 3.18 0.04 5.29
N PHE A 42 3.15 -1.13 4.66
CA PHE A 42 1.93 -1.87 4.38
C PHE A 42 0.88 -1.09 3.53
N ASP A 43 1.29 0.00 2.86
CA ASP A 43 0.43 0.80 1.99
C ASP A 43 0.37 0.20 0.59
N ARG A 44 -0.59 0.60 -0.24
CA ARG A 44 -0.78 0.04 -1.59
C ARG A 44 0.22 0.64 -2.59
N ILE A 45 1.51 0.51 -2.30
CA ILE A 45 2.63 1.06 -3.06
C ILE A 45 3.72 -0.01 -3.16
N LEU A 46 4.30 -0.19 -4.34
CA LEU A 46 5.47 -1.04 -4.55
C LEU A 46 6.63 -0.22 -5.10
N HIS A 47 7.83 -0.45 -4.57
CA HIS A 47 9.08 0.07 -5.10
C HIS A 47 9.88 -1.06 -5.72
N PHE A 48 10.04 -1.03 -7.04
CA PHE A 48 10.98 -1.92 -7.73
C PHE A 48 12.34 -1.23 -7.79
N ILE A 49 13.32 -1.78 -7.08
CA ILE A 49 14.71 -1.32 -7.14
C ILE A 49 15.38 -2.02 -8.31
N ILE A 50 15.70 -1.26 -9.35
CA ILE A 50 16.16 -1.81 -10.62
C ILE A 50 17.56 -1.29 -10.92
N ARG A 51 18.49 -2.20 -11.22
CA ARG A 51 19.78 -1.86 -11.81
C ARG A 51 19.67 -1.86 -13.33
N PRO A 52 19.82 -0.72 -14.01
CA PRO A 52 19.80 -0.67 -15.46
C PRO A 52 20.90 -1.54 -16.08
N TYR A 53 20.67 -2.02 -17.30
CA TYR A 53 21.73 -2.63 -18.08
C TYR A 53 22.67 -1.55 -18.63
N GLN A 54 23.96 -1.75 -18.44
CA GLN A 54 24.98 -0.86 -18.98
C GLN A 54 26.14 -1.69 -19.53
N LYS A 55 26.58 -1.39 -20.75
CA LYS A 55 27.71 -2.07 -21.39
C LYS A 55 29.06 -1.60 -20.82
N PHE A 56 29.15 -0.34 -20.40
CA PHE A 56 30.37 0.29 -19.89
C PHE A 56 30.07 1.24 -18.73
N GLY A 57 30.90 1.19 -17.69
CA GLY A 57 30.78 2.03 -16.50
C GLY A 57 29.74 1.54 -15.49
N LYS A 58 29.68 2.21 -14.34
CA LYS A 58 28.64 1.97 -13.32
C LYS A 58 27.43 2.84 -13.60
N VAL A 59 26.25 2.29 -13.39
CA VAL A 59 24.97 3.02 -13.40
C VAL A 59 24.40 3.07 -11.99
N GLN A 60 23.77 4.20 -11.68
CA GLN A 60 22.95 4.33 -10.49
C GLN A 60 21.69 3.48 -10.64
N ASN A 61 21.20 2.98 -9.50
CA ASN A 61 19.95 2.25 -9.48
C ASN A 61 18.78 3.20 -9.78
N LYS A 62 17.67 2.63 -10.23
CA LYS A 62 16.41 3.32 -10.46
C LYS A 62 15.36 2.72 -9.53
N ILE A 63 14.37 3.53 -9.18
CA ILE A 63 13.23 3.09 -8.38
C ILE A 63 11.98 3.28 -9.23
N LEU A 64 11.32 2.20 -9.61
CA LEU A 64 10.00 2.26 -10.24
C LEU A 64 8.95 2.11 -9.14
N VAL A 65 8.26 3.21 -8.85
CA VAL A 65 7.17 3.25 -7.87
C VAL A 65 5.85 2.97 -8.57
N VAL A 66 5.04 2.08 -8.01
CA VAL A 66 3.69 1.77 -8.48
C VAL A 66 2.70 2.02 -7.34
N GLU A 67 1.77 2.95 -7.53
CA GLU A 67 0.76 3.33 -6.53
C GLU A 67 -0.62 2.80 -6.94
N PHE A 68 -1.22 1.93 -6.12
CA PHE A 68 -2.50 1.26 -6.41
C PHE A 68 -3.69 1.98 -5.73
N MET A 69 -3.85 3.28 -6.03
CA MET A 69 -4.86 4.15 -5.38
C MET A 69 -6.08 4.44 -6.26
N GLY A 70 -6.55 3.46 -7.03
CA GLY A 70 -7.71 3.61 -7.91
C GLY A 70 -7.51 4.74 -8.93
N LYS A 71 -8.41 5.73 -8.95
CA LYS A 71 -8.30 6.89 -9.86
C LYS A 71 -7.01 7.71 -9.67
N HIS A 72 -6.47 7.70 -8.45
CA HIS A 72 -5.22 8.38 -8.08
C HIS A 72 -3.98 7.51 -8.26
N GLY A 73 -4.12 6.26 -8.71
CA GLY A 73 -2.98 5.39 -8.95
C GLY A 73 -2.04 5.96 -10.01
N ASN A 74 -0.75 5.70 -9.85
CA ASN A 74 0.31 6.23 -10.68
C ASN A 74 1.46 5.22 -10.82
N MET A 75 2.30 5.42 -11.82
CA MET A 75 3.58 4.72 -11.94
C MET A 75 4.64 5.76 -12.23
N ILE A 76 5.69 5.76 -11.42
CA ILE A 76 6.64 6.88 -11.33
C ILE A 76 8.04 6.29 -11.36
N LEU A 77 8.88 6.79 -12.26
CA LEU A 77 10.29 6.41 -12.30
C LEU A 77 11.11 7.46 -11.56
N LEU A 78 11.92 7.00 -10.61
CA LEU A 78 12.80 7.83 -9.80
C LEU A 78 14.27 7.46 -10.04
N LYS A 79 15.14 8.45 -9.81
CA LYS A 79 16.56 8.23 -9.56
C LYS A 79 16.79 7.61 -8.17
N GLU A 80 18.02 7.18 -7.93
CA GLU A 80 18.46 6.64 -6.64
C GLU A 80 18.26 7.62 -5.47
N ASP A 81 18.38 8.93 -5.72
CA ASP A 81 18.11 10.00 -4.75
C ASP A 81 16.62 10.33 -4.54
N LYS A 82 15.71 9.51 -5.09
CA LYS A 82 14.25 9.70 -5.09
C LYS A 82 13.75 10.90 -5.88
N THR A 83 14.59 11.51 -6.73
CA THR A 83 14.13 12.53 -7.70
C THR A 83 13.31 11.87 -8.81
N VAL A 84 12.14 12.44 -9.09
CA VAL A 84 11.26 12.02 -10.19
C VAL A 84 11.94 12.28 -11.53
N GLU A 85 12.00 11.26 -12.38
CA GLU A 85 12.41 11.39 -13.78
C GLU A 85 11.20 11.46 -14.70
N THR A 86 10.19 10.64 -14.45
CA THR A 86 8.94 10.64 -15.22
C THR A 86 7.82 9.93 -14.46
N SER A 87 6.59 10.05 -14.94
CA SER A 87 5.44 9.30 -14.45
C SER A 87 4.40 9.08 -15.54
N ILE A 88 3.49 8.11 -15.34
CA ILE A 88 2.30 7.94 -16.20
C ILE A 88 1.40 9.16 -16.07
N LYS A 89 1.22 9.69 -14.86
CA LYS A 89 0.42 10.88 -14.57
C LYS A 89 1.29 11.94 -13.92
N LEU A 90 1.48 13.05 -14.62
CA LEU A 90 2.09 14.26 -14.08
C LEU A 90 1.11 14.93 -13.12
N ILE A 91 1.60 15.33 -11.94
CA ILE A 91 0.79 15.98 -10.90
C ILE A 91 1.46 17.30 -10.57
N ASP A 92 0.85 18.40 -10.96
CA ASP A 92 1.30 19.75 -10.62
C ASP A 92 0.57 20.30 -9.39
N CYS A 93 0.92 21.53 -9.00
CA CYS A 93 0.33 22.21 -7.85
C CYS A 93 -1.16 22.58 -8.03
N ASN A 94 -1.67 22.60 -9.28
CA ASN A 94 -3.08 22.85 -9.56
C ASN A 94 -3.91 21.59 -9.32
N ILE A 95 -3.35 20.42 -9.63
CA ILE A 95 -3.99 19.11 -9.43
C ILE A 95 -3.95 18.71 -7.95
N SER A 96 -2.82 18.96 -7.26
CA SER A 96 -2.60 18.52 -5.90
C SER A 96 -1.80 19.56 -5.12
N ARG A 97 -2.39 20.06 -4.02
CA ARG A 97 -1.70 20.94 -3.07
C ARG A 97 -0.76 20.21 -2.12
N TYR A 98 -0.89 18.87 -2.02
CA TYR A 98 -0.13 18.07 -1.06
C TYR A 98 1.26 17.70 -1.59
N ARG A 99 1.31 17.26 -2.85
CA ARG A 99 2.55 16.83 -3.52
C ARG A 99 2.51 17.12 -5.01
N GLU A 100 3.69 17.36 -5.57
CA GLU A 100 3.94 17.42 -7.01
C GLU A 100 4.68 16.15 -7.46
N ILE A 101 4.24 15.56 -8.57
CA ILE A 101 4.94 14.47 -9.26
C ILE A 101 5.33 15.01 -10.64
N MET A 102 6.51 15.63 -10.69
CA MET A 102 7.07 16.28 -11.86
C MET A 102 8.58 15.99 -11.98
N PRO A 103 9.14 15.87 -13.20
CA PRO A 103 10.57 15.67 -13.38
C PRO A 103 11.41 16.71 -12.62
N GLY A 104 12.44 16.24 -11.92
CA GLY A 104 13.33 17.07 -11.11
C GLY A 104 12.83 17.39 -9.69
N LYS A 105 11.60 17.02 -9.33
CA LYS A 105 11.10 17.13 -7.95
C LYS A 105 11.43 15.87 -7.16
N LEU A 106 11.62 16.00 -5.85
CA LEU A 106 11.71 14.85 -4.95
C LEU A 106 10.34 14.16 -4.84
N TYR A 107 10.34 12.83 -4.89
CA TYR A 107 9.14 12.04 -4.68
C TYR A 107 8.66 12.15 -3.24
N ILE A 108 7.39 12.51 -3.10
CA ILE A 108 6.66 12.48 -1.83
C ILE A 108 5.58 11.40 -1.97
N PRO A 109 5.51 10.41 -1.05
CA PRO A 109 4.44 9.41 -1.09
C PRO A 109 3.07 10.05 -0.88
N PRO A 110 1.97 9.35 -1.18
CA PRO A 110 0.63 9.80 -0.83
C PRO A 110 0.51 10.10 0.67
N PRO A 111 -0.44 10.96 1.09
CA PRO A 111 -0.62 11.28 2.50
C PRO A 111 -0.95 10.03 3.30
N SER A 112 -0.32 9.89 4.47
CA SER A 112 -0.64 8.82 5.43
C SER A 112 -2.11 8.90 5.84
N GLN A 113 -2.73 7.74 6.04
CA GLN A 113 -4.10 7.64 6.54
C GLN A 113 -4.18 7.79 8.07
N ASN A 114 -3.06 8.05 8.76
CA ASN A 114 -2.96 8.07 10.22
C ASN A 114 -3.49 6.79 10.87
N LYS A 115 -3.29 5.66 10.20
CA LYS A 115 -3.63 4.31 10.67
C LYS A 115 -2.38 3.60 11.18
N ILE A 116 -2.59 2.57 11.97
CA ILE A 116 -1.55 1.77 12.61
C ILE A 116 -1.06 0.70 11.63
N ASP A 117 0.25 0.45 11.63
CA ASP A 117 0.84 -0.68 10.91
C ASP A 117 0.46 -1.98 11.63
N PRO A 118 -0.27 -2.92 10.98
CA PRO A 118 -0.67 -4.16 11.61
C PRO A 118 0.52 -5.05 12.04
N LEU A 119 1.67 -4.93 11.38
CA LEU A 119 2.88 -5.72 11.70
C LEU A 119 3.64 -5.18 12.91
N ASN A 120 3.34 -3.94 13.34
CA ASN A 120 4.08 -3.25 14.40
C ASN A 120 3.12 -2.72 15.48
N ILE A 121 2.31 -3.62 16.05
CA ILE A 121 1.45 -3.35 17.20
C ILE A 121 1.60 -4.47 18.23
N ASN A 122 1.60 -4.12 19.52
CA ASN A 122 1.56 -5.11 20.60
C ASN A 122 0.11 -5.32 21.10
N ARG A 123 -0.07 -6.35 21.94
CA ARG A 123 -1.39 -6.70 22.48
C ARG A 123 -2.04 -5.56 23.28
N GLU A 124 -1.27 -4.85 24.10
CA GLU A 124 -1.80 -3.80 24.98
C GLU A 124 -2.30 -2.61 24.16
N ASP A 125 -1.52 -2.18 23.18
CA ASP A 125 -1.90 -1.12 22.25
C ASP A 125 -3.10 -1.52 21.40
N PHE A 126 -3.19 -2.79 20.99
CA PHE A 126 -4.38 -3.30 20.31
C PHE A 126 -5.63 -3.16 21.18
N PHE A 127 -5.54 -3.52 22.47
CA PHE A 127 -6.67 -3.45 23.40
C PHE A 127 -7.09 -2.00 23.64
N ASN A 128 -6.11 -1.09 23.70
CA ASN A 128 -6.35 0.34 23.88
C ASN A 128 -7.20 0.94 22.75
N ILE A 129 -7.15 0.40 21.53
CA ILE A 129 -8.02 0.82 20.40
C ILE A 129 -9.50 0.64 20.76
N PHE A 130 -9.86 -0.44 21.44
CA PHE A 130 -11.24 -0.78 21.80
C PHE A 130 -11.64 -0.14 23.13
N ASN A 131 -10.71 -0.06 24.09
CA ASN A 131 -11.00 0.49 25.41
C ASN A 131 -11.08 2.02 25.44
N SER A 132 -10.31 2.71 24.59
CA SER A 132 -10.24 4.17 24.55
C SER A 132 -11.15 4.80 23.49
N LEU A 133 -12.25 4.12 23.12
CA LEU A 133 -13.13 4.57 22.04
C LEU A 133 -13.86 5.88 22.39
N PRO A 134 -13.78 6.91 21.52
CA PRO A 134 -14.69 8.05 21.55
C PRO A 134 -16.15 7.59 21.56
N ALA A 135 -17.04 8.38 22.18
CA ALA A 135 -18.46 8.03 22.31
C ALA A 135 -19.14 7.75 20.96
N GLU A 136 -18.72 8.46 19.91
CA GLU A 136 -19.16 8.29 18.52
C GLU A 136 -18.79 6.93 17.89
N ASN A 137 -17.74 6.27 18.39
CA ASN A 137 -17.24 5.01 17.84
C ASN A 137 -17.72 3.77 18.62
N LYS A 138 -18.47 3.96 19.73
CA LYS A 138 -18.97 2.85 20.56
C LYS A 138 -20.00 1.97 19.84
N GLY A 139 -20.76 2.55 18.91
CA GLY A 139 -21.73 1.83 18.09
C GLY A 139 -21.16 1.25 16.78
N LEU A 140 -19.84 1.32 16.57
CA LEU A 140 -19.21 0.69 15.42
C LEU A 140 -19.05 -0.81 15.64
N SER A 141 -19.22 -1.59 14.58
CA SER A 141 -18.90 -3.01 14.60
C SER A 141 -17.40 -3.24 14.74
N LEU A 142 -17.02 -4.37 15.35
CA LEU A 142 -15.61 -4.73 15.59
C LEU A 142 -14.77 -4.69 14.29
N TRP A 143 -15.28 -5.25 13.19
CA TRP A 143 -14.54 -5.25 11.92
C TRP A 143 -14.37 -3.86 11.34
N LYS A 144 -15.33 -2.95 11.57
CA LYS A 144 -15.27 -1.59 11.05
C LYS A 144 -14.19 -0.81 11.78
N LEU A 145 -14.12 -0.99 13.11
CA LEU A 145 -13.06 -0.43 13.93
C LEU A 145 -11.68 -0.94 13.50
N ILE A 146 -11.51 -2.26 13.32
CA ILE A 146 -10.26 -2.84 12.80
C ILE A 146 -9.88 -2.23 11.44
N GLN A 147 -10.82 -2.16 10.51
CA GLN A 147 -10.58 -1.58 9.18
C GLN A 147 -10.13 -0.12 9.27
N ASP A 148 -10.71 0.66 10.18
CA ASP A 148 -10.42 2.08 10.31
C ASP A 148 -9.13 2.34 11.10
N SER A 149 -8.75 1.44 12.01
CA SER A 149 -7.53 1.54 12.81
C SER A 149 -6.26 1.11 12.07
N PHE A 150 -6.32 0.13 11.17
CA PHE A 150 -5.13 -0.47 10.56
C PHE A 150 -4.95 -0.15 9.07
N ILE A 151 -3.70 0.08 8.66
CA ILE A 151 -3.32 0.23 7.24
C ILE A 151 -3.50 -1.12 6.53
N GLY A 152 -3.87 -1.08 5.25
CA GLY A 152 -3.86 -2.26 4.37
C GLY A 152 -4.97 -3.29 4.61
N LEU A 153 -5.74 -3.20 5.70
CA LEU A 153 -6.86 -4.11 5.94
C LEU A 153 -8.11 -3.71 5.16
N SER A 154 -8.56 -4.64 4.31
CA SER A 154 -9.83 -4.50 3.59
C SER A 154 -11.02 -4.79 4.52
N PRO A 155 -12.25 -4.35 4.16
CA PRO A 155 -13.46 -4.75 4.89
C PRO A 155 -13.61 -6.27 5.01
N GLN A 156 -13.20 -7.03 4.00
CA GLN A 156 -13.28 -8.49 4.01
C GLN A 156 -12.26 -9.08 4.99
N SER A 157 -11.00 -8.61 4.94
CA SER A 157 -9.95 -9.04 5.87
C SER A 157 -10.32 -8.72 7.33
N ALA A 158 -10.88 -7.54 7.57
CA ALA A 158 -11.31 -7.16 8.92
C ALA A 158 -12.49 -8.01 9.43
N LYS A 159 -13.44 -8.36 8.55
CA LYS A 159 -14.52 -9.30 8.90
C LYS A 159 -13.99 -10.70 9.19
N GLU A 160 -13.01 -11.16 8.42
CA GLU A 160 -12.36 -12.45 8.63
C GLU A 160 -11.67 -12.52 10.00
N VAL A 161 -11.02 -11.44 10.44
CA VAL A 161 -10.46 -11.34 11.80
C VAL A 161 -11.53 -11.59 12.87
N VAL A 162 -12.70 -10.96 12.74
CA VAL A 162 -13.81 -11.14 13.68
C VAL A 162 -14.39 -12.56 13.62
N LEU A 163 -14.60 -13.09 12.41
CA LEU A 163 -15.14 -14.44 12.22
C LEU A 163 -14.22 -15.52 12.80
N GLN A 164 -12.91 -15.42 12.57
CA GLN A 164 -11.95 -16.40 13.11
C GLN A 164 -11.72 -16.25 14.62
N ALA A 165 -12.20 -15.17 15.23
CA ALA A 165 -12.32 -15.05 16.68
C ALA A 165 -13.60 -15.70 17.24
N ASN A 166 -14.41 -16.35 16.40
CA ASN A 166 -15.75 -16.87 16.72
C ASN A 166 -16.74 -15.78 17.18
N LEU A 167 -16.57 -14.55 16.69
CA LEU A 167 -17.45 -13.43 16.98
C LEU A 167 -18.33 -13.09 15.78
N SER A 168 -19.48 -12.47 16.05
CA SER A 168 -20.37 -11.96 15.00
C SER A 168 -19.78 -10.70 14.35
N PRO A 169 -19.71 -10.59 13.01
CA PRO A 169 -19.35 -9.35 12.32
C PRO A 169 -20.28 -8.17 12.66
N GLU A 170 -21.50 -8.43 13.11
CA GLU A 170 -22.46 -7.40 13.51
C GLU A 170 -22.29 -6.97 14.97
N MET A 171 -21.43 -7.62 15.74
CA MET A 171 -21.15 -7.28 17.14
C MET A 171 -20.52 -5.88 17.24
N ASN A 172 -21.08 -5.06 18.15
CA ASN A 172 -20.57 -3.73 18.41
C ASN A 172 -19.35 -3.78 19.32
N ALA A 173 -18.44 -2.82 19.16
CA ALA A 173 -17.26 -2.72 20.02
C ALA A 173 -17.61 -2.52 21.51
N SER A 174 -18.76 -1.90 21.81
CA SER A 174 -19.25 -1.74 23.18
C SER A 174 -19.74 -3.03 23.85
N GLU A 175 -20.03 -4.07 23.07
CA GLU A 175 -20.56 -5.35 23.56
C GLU A 175 -19.45 -6.36 23.84
N ALA A 176 -18.24 -6.10 23.34
CA ALA A 176 -17.10 -7.01 23.47
C ALA A 176 -16.61 -7.09 24.92
N SER A 177 -16.56 -8.30 25.45
CA SER A 177 -15.93 -8.59 26.74
C SER A 177 -14.41 -8.64 26.63
N GLY A 178 -13.71 -8.65 27.78
CA GLY A 178 -12.26 -8.84 27.78
C GLY A 178 -11.82 -10.15 27.13
N THR A 179 -12.60 -11.22 27.29
CA THR A 179 -12.35 -12.52 26.63
C THR A 179 -12.50 -12.41 25.11
N ASP A 180 -13.48 -11.63 24.63
CA ASP A 180 -13.68 -11.42 23.20
C ASP A 180 -12.50 -10.68 22.58
N LEU A 181 -11.93 -9.70 23.28
CA LEU A 181 -10.73 -8.98 22.85
C LEU A 181 -9.49 -9.89 22.77
N GLU A 182 -9.34 -10.87 23.68
CA GLU A 182 -8.26 -11.87 23.57
C GLU A 182 -8.40 -12.74 22.33
N MET A 183 -9.62 -13.23 22.07
CA MET A 183 -9.89 -14.04 20.88
C MET A 183 -9.65 -13.22 19.61
N LEU A 184 -10.08 -11.96 19.62
CA LEU A 184 -9.91 -11.03 18.51
C LEU A 184 -8.43 -10.73 18.24
N TRP A 185 -7.63 -10.50 19.28
CA TRP A 185 -6.18 -10.32 19.16
C TRP A 185 -5.49 -11.57 18.63
N THR A 186 -5.84 -12.75 19.14
CA THR A 186 -5.28 -14.02 18.69
C THR A 186 -5.57 -14.23 17.20
N SER A 187 -6.80 -13.95 16.77
CA SER A 187 -7.22 -14.02 15.37
C SER A 187 -6.49 -13.00 14.50
N PHE A 188 -6.44 -11.73 14.93
CA PHE A 188 -5.75 -10.64 14.25
C PHE A 188 -4.26 -10.96 14.05
N ASN A 189 -3.55 -11.30 15.11
CA ASN A 189 -2.12 -11.56 15.05
C ASN A 189 -1.81 -12.77 14.17
N ARG A 190 -2.64 -13.81 14.20
CA ARG A 190 -2.50 -14.97 13.31
C ARG A 190 -2.72 -14.62 11.85
N ILE A 191 -3.70 -13.80 11.52
CA ILE A 191 -3.93 -13.39 10.13
C ILE A 191 -2.75 -12.53 9.65
N VAL A 192 -2.30 -11.57 10.46
CA VAL A 192 -1.23 -10.63 10.09
C VAL A 192 0.14 -11.30 9.95
N THR A 193 0.46 -12.27 10.81
CA THR A 193 1.75 -12.98 10.77
C THR A 193 1.85 -14.01 9.64
N ASN A 194 0.74 -14.36 8.98
CA ASN A 194 0.70 -15.28 7.84
C ASN A 194 0.63 -14.56 6.48
N ILE A 195 0.92 -13.25 6.44
CA ILE A 195 0.97 -12.43 5.22
C ILE A 195 2.36 -12.52 4.57
#